data_AF-A0A3C0BBB8-F1
#
_entry.id   AF-A0A3C0BBB8-F1
#
_cell.length_a   1.000
_cell.length_b   1.000
_cell.length_c   1.000
_cell.angle_alpha   90.00
_cell.angle_beta   90.00
_cell.angle_gamma   90.00
#
_symmetry.space_group_name_H-M   'P 1'
#
loop_
_entity.id
_entity.type
_entity.pdbx_description
1 polymer ?
#
loop_
_entity_poly.entity_id
_entity_poly.type
_entity_poly.pdbx_seq_one_letter_code
_entity_poly.pdbx_strand_id
1 'polypeptide(L)'
;KTVKDTVVIYPLPTPQLGNDTLFCPGATINLTLNAGSGVQYSWNNTFPTADSTLVVNATGIYLVRVTDKNGCIGRDTINVARYDDASVSVNPDITSSNCGQSNGAITGIEFTTPGPSMVIWLDAAGNQVGTGNNLLNVPAGAYYAEVNFGYNCSHEFGPYPITDNNATQIADVLPTSDHCNQGMGGLSALPASGNPADFLYSLNGGPYQANGGLFTGLGEGEYHISLKDAA
;
A
#
# COMPACT_ATOMS: atom_id res chain seq x y z
N LYS A 1 5.36 48.27 -69.48
CA LYS A 1 5.95 46.93 -69.30
C LYS A 1 5.72 46.52 -67.86
N THR A 2 5.05 45.41 -67.62
CA THR A 2 4.84 44.90 -66.26
C THR A 2 5.84 43.78 -66.05
N VAL A 3 6.70 43.92 -65.05
CA VAL A 3 7.56 42.83 -64.56
C VAL A 3 6.79 42.15 -63.45
N LYS A 4 6.75 40.81 -63.49
CA LYS A 4 6.19 40.00 -62.41
C LYS A 4 7.34 39.28 -61.73
N ASP A 5 7.26 39.20 -60.41
CA ASP A 5 8.10 38.37 -59.56
C ASP A 5 7.20 37.44 -58.76
N THR A 6 7.68 36.25 -58.41
CA THR A 6 6.94 35.27 -57.62
C THR A 6 7.74 34.93 -56.38
N VAL A 7 7.17 35.28 -55.22
CA VAL A 7 7.73 34.93 -53.91
C VAL A 7 6.95 33.74 -53.35
N VAL A 8 7.66 32.70 -52.92
CA VAL A 8 7.08 31.53 -52.26
C VAL A 8 7.45 31.58 -50.78
N ILE A 9 6.45 31.46 -49.91
CA ILE A 9 6.62 31.39 -48.46
C ILE A 9 6.34 29.96 -48.02
N TYR A 10 7.30 29.34 -47.33
CA TYR A 10 7.13 28.00 -46.77
C TYR A 10 6.71 28.08 -45.30
N PRO A 11 5.75 27.24 -44.86
CA PRO A 11 5.36 27.17 -43.45
C PRO A 11 6.49 26.56 -42.62
N LEU A 12 6.62 27.00 -41.37
CA LEU A 12 7.53 26.37 -40.42
C LEU A 12 7.00 24.99 -40.03
N PRO A 13 7.87 23.98 -39.81
CA PRO A 13 7.43 22.74 -39.21
C PRO A 13 6.97 22.98 -37.77
N THR A 14 5.94 22.24 -37.34
CA THR A 14 5.35 22.33 -35.99
C THR A 14 5.50 20.98 -35.28
N PRO A 15 6.69 20.63 -34.76
CA PRO A 15 6.83 19.45 -33.90
C PRO A 15 5.88 19.55 -32.70
N GLN A 16 5.36 18.40 -32.25
CA GLN A 16 4.45 18.30 -31.12
C GLN A 16 4.82 17.04 -30.31
N LEU A 17 5.59 17.23 -29.25
CA LEU A 17 6.06 16.19 -28.33
C LEU A 17 4.97 15.73 -27.35
N GLY A 18 3.84 16.45 -27.31
CA GLY A 18 2.71 16.15 -26.45
C GLY A 18 2.69 17.03 -25.21
N ASN A 19 1.89 16.62 -24.21
CA ASN A 19 1.80 17.34 -22.94
C ASN A 19 2.96 16.95 -22.02
N ASP A 20 3.32 17.87 -21.13
CA ASP A 20 4.22 17.58 -20.01
C ASP A 20 3.78 16.31 -19.27
N THR A 21 4.76 15.47 -18.94
CA THR A 21 4.53 14.13 -18.40
C THR A 21 5.13 14.02 -17.01
N LEU A 22 4.32 13.54 -16.06
CA LEU A 22 4.70 13.41 -14.65
C LEU A 22 4.63 11.93 -14.25
N PHE A 23 5.72 11.40 -13.70
CA PHE A 23 5.85 10.00 -13.29
C PHE A 23 5.74 9.84 -11.77
N CYS A 24 5.27 8.66 -11.33
CA CYS A 24 5.31 8.28 -9.92
C CYS A 24 6.74 8.21 -9.35
N PRO A 25 6.90 8.44 -8.03
CA PRO A 25 8.07 8.05 -7.26
C PRO A 25 8.55 6.62 -7.59
N GLY A 26 9.86 6.43 -7.74
CA GLY A 26 10.45 5.11 -8.01
C GLY A 26 10.10 4.48 -9.37
N ALA A 27 9.19 5.05 -10.16
CA ALA A 27 8.85 4.52 -11.47
C ALA A 27 10.03 4.63 -12.44
N THR A 28 10.23 3.56 -13.22
CA THR A 28 11.18 3.57 -14.33
C THR A 28 10.61 4.47 -15.43
N ILE A 29 11.34 5.53 -15.76
CA ILE A 29 11.01 6.38 -16.91
C ILE A 29 11.50 5.67 -18.16
N ASN A 30 10.60 5.43 -19.11
CA ASN A 30 10.91 4.92 -20.44
C ASN A 30 9.91 5.50 -21.45
N LEU A 31 10.06 6.78 -21.76
CA LEU A 31 9.18 7.52 -22.67
C LEU A 31 9.87 7.68 -24.02
N THR A 32 9.16 7.38 -25.11
CA THR A 32 9.64 7.65 -26.46
C THR A 32 8.99 8.92 -26.99
N LEU A 33 9.77 9.98 -27.11
CA LEU A 33 9.37 11.23 -27.74
C LEU A 33 9.41 11.07 -29.26
N ASN A 34 8.47 11.69 -29.97
CA ASN A 34 8.40 11.68 -31.43
C ASN A 34 8.15 13.11 -31.93
N ALA A 35 9.10 13.64 -32.70
CA ALA A 35 9.05 15.01 -33.20
C ALA A 35 8.21 15.17 -34.47
N GLY A 36 7.64 14.08 -34.99
CA GLY A 36 6.87 14.07 -36.23
C GLY A 36 7.75 14.18 -37.47
N SER A 37 7.17 14.65 -38.57
CA SER A 37 7.82 14.68 -39.88
C SER A 37 8.86 15.81 -40.01
N GLY A 38 9.99 15.51 -40.65
CA GLY A 38 11.13 16.41 -40.83
C GLY A 38 12.22 15.72 -41.65
N VAL A 39 13.28 16.45 -41.97
CA VAL A 39 14.47 15.92 -42.67
C VAL A 39 15.65 15.78 -41.71
N GLN A 40 15.74 16.65 -40.71
CA GLN A 40 16.82 16.65 -39.74
C GLN A 40 16.30 17.06 -38.37
N TYR A 41 16.82 16.42 -37.32
CA TYR A 41 16.37 16.58 -35.95
C TYR A 41 17.55 16.90 -35.05
N SER A 42 17.43 17.84 -34.13
CA SER A 42 18.43 18.08 -33.09
C SER A 42 17.74 18.04 -31.73
N TRP A 43 18.14 17.07 -30.92
CA TRP A 43 17.59 16.82 -29.59
C TRP A 43 18.48 17.44 -28.53
N ASN A 44 17.91 18.17 -27.56
CA ASN A 44 18.64 18.76 -26.44
C ASN A 44 19.89 19.57 -26.86
N ASN A 45 19.81 20.28 -27.99
CA ASN A 45 20.91 21.04 -28.60
C ASN A 45 22.15 20.20 -29.00
N THR A 46 21.97 18.89 -29.21
CA THR A 46 23.02 18.00 -29.74
C THR A 46 23.14 18.13 -31.27
N PHE A 47 24.16 17.48 -31.84
CA PHE A 47 24.37 17.48 -33.28
C PHE A 47 23.14 16.91 -34.02
N PRO A 48 22.82 17.44 -35.21
CA PRO A 48 21.64 17.01 -35.92
C PRO A 48 21.72 15.54 -36.39
N THR A 49 20.60 14.82 -36.33
CA THR A 49 20.43 13.41 -36.66
C THR A 49 19.26 13.24 -37.66
N ALA A 50 19.11 12.03 -38.21
CA ALA A 50 17.94 11.65 -39.01
C ALA A 50 16.81 11.03 -38.17
N ASP A 51 17.05 10.79 -36.87
CA ASP A 51 16.13 10.09 -35.99
C ASP A 51 15.07 11.06 -35.45
N SER A 52 13.82 10.80 -35.83
CA SER A 52 12.66 11.58 -35.40
C SER A 52 12.19 11.27 -33.98
N THR A 53 12.84 10.30 -33.31
CA THR A 53 12.48 9.84 -31.97
C THR A 53 13.63 9.95 -30.99
N LEU A 54 13.28 10.11 -29.70
CA LEU A 54 14.23 10.11 -28.58
C LEU A 54 13.63 9.29 -27.43
N VAL A 55 14.36 8.27 -26.98
CA VAL A 55 14.01 7.56 -25.74
C VAL A 55 14.59 8.32 -24.57
N VAL A 56 13.75 8.66 -23.60
CA VAL A 56 14.12 9.37 -22.38
C VAL A 56 13.87 8.51 -21.15
N ASN A 57 14.83 8.52 -20.23
CA ASN A 57 14.87 7.68 -19.04
C ASN A 57 15.13 8.46 -17.74
N ALA A 58 15.14 9.80 -17.82
CA ALA A 58 15.38 10.69 -16.71
C ALA A 58 14.38 11.84 -16.72
N THR A 59 14.27 12.54 -15.59
CA THR A 59 13.53 13.79 -15.52
C THR A 59 14.34 14.93 -16.16
N GLY A 60 13.65 15.92 -16.70
CA GLY A 60 14.24 17.08 -17.33
C GLY A 60 13.34 17.70 -18.39
N ILE A 61 13.75 18.87 -18.87
CA ILE A 61 13.13 19.52 -20.02
C ILE A 61 13.84 19.02 -21.27
N TYR A 62 13.08 18.39 -22.15
CA TYR A 62 13.54 17.91 -23.45
C TYR A 62 13.10 18.87 -24.54
N LEU A 63 14.00 19.17 -25.47
CA LEU A 63 13.77 20.08 -26.60
C LEU A 63 14.10 19.35 -27.90
N VAL A 64 13.25 19.49 -28.90
CA VAL A 64 13.58 19.13 -30.28
C VAL A 64 13.60 20.35 -31.19
N ARG A 65 14.52 20.34 -32.15
CA ARG A 65 14.55 21.24 -33.29
C ARG A 65 14.42 20.42 -34.57
N VAL A 66 13.41 20.70 -35.38
CA VAL A 66 13.12 20.00 -36.63
C VAL A 66 13.39 20.90 -37.81
N THR A 67 14.19 20.43 -38.77
CA THR A 67 14.43 21.10 -40.04
C THR A 67 13.71 20.36 -41.15
N ASP A 68 12.90 21.08 -41.94
CA ASP A 68 12.18 20.52 -43.08
C ASP A 68 13.04 20.47 -44.35
N LYS A 69 12.47 19.95 -45.44
CA LYS A 69 13.14 19.84 -46.75
C LYS A 69 13.48 21.19 -47.39
N ASN A 70 12.84 22.28 -46.96
CA ASN A 70 13.07 23.64 -47.47
C ASN A 70 14.06 24.41 -46.58
N GLY A 71 14.60 23.79 -45.53
CA GLY A 71 15.50 24.41 -44.55
C GLY A 71 14.79 25.22 -43.46
N CYS A 72 13.45 25.21 -43.41
CA CYS A 72 12.67 25.86 -42.36
C CYS A 72 12.80 25.10 -41.04
N ILE A 73 12.79 25.82 -39.92
CA ILE A 73 13.10 25.26 -38.61
C ILE A 73 11.99 25.52 -37.59
N GLY A 74 11.52 24.44 -36.97
CA GLY A 74 10.54 24.41 -35.90
C GLY A 74 11.13 23.86 -34.61
N ARG A 75 10.48 24.12 -33.48
CA ARG A 75 10.92 23.65 -32.16
C ARG A 75 9.74 23.29 -31.30
N ASP A 76 9.95 22.35 -30.38
CA ASP A 76 9.01 22.05 -29.33
C ASP A 76 9.72 21.50 -28.08
N THR A 77 9.09 21.67 -26.92
CA THR A 77 9.61 21.26 -25.61
C THR A 77 8.60 20.42 -24.85
N ILE A 78 9.10 19.48 -24.06
CA ILE A 78 8.31 18.71 -23.09
C ILE A 78 9.05 18.65 -21.75
N ASN A 79 8.33 18.86 -20.66
CA ASN A 79 8.84 18.61 -19.32
C ASN A 79 8.51 17.19 -18.88
N VAL A 80 9.53 16.39 -18.60
CA VAL A 80 9.40 15.06 -17.99
C VAL A 80 9.82 15.19 -16.54
N ALA A 81 8.88 15.00 -15.62
CA ALA A 81 9.14 15.18 -14.20
C ALA A 81 8.69 13.96 -13.40
N ARG A 82 9.01 13.96 -12.10
CA ARG A 82 8.47 13.03 -11.10
C ARG A 82 7.70 13.83 -10.06
N TYR A 83 6.67 13.23 -9.48
CA TYR A 83 6.16 13.73 -8.21
C TYR A 83 7.25 13.64 -7.16
N ASP A 84 7.28 14.61 -6.26
CA ASP A 84 8.13 14.51 -5.08
C ASP A 84 7.65 13.33 -4.22
N ASP A 85 8.61 12.60 -3.66
CA ASP A 85 8.31 11.50 -2.74
C ASP A 85 7.73 12.10 -1.46
N ALA A 86 6.44 11.85 -1.18
CA ALA A 86 5.98 11.99 0.20
C ALA A 86 6.56 10.82 0.99
N SER A 87 7.44 11.12 1.93
CA SER A 87 7.82 10.15 2.94
C SER A 87 6.77 10.10 4.05
N VAL A 88 6.45 8.88 4.49
CA VAL A 88 5.68 8.63 5.72
C VAL A 88 6.66 8.66 6.88
N SER A 89 6.32 9.40 7.95
CA SER A 89 6.93 9.17 9.25
C SER A 89 6.46 7.81 9.78
N VAL A 90 7.36 6.83 9.80
CA VAL A 90 7.08 5.38 9.97
C VAL A 90 6.80 4.94 11.41
N ASN A 91 6.32 5.82 12.29
CA ASN A 91 6.00 5.44 13.67
C ASN A 91 4.62 5.94 14.10
N PRO A 92 3.53 5.34 13.59
CA PRO A 92 2.19 5.66 14.07
C PRO A 92 2.02 5.25 15.53
N ASP A 93 1.20 6.01 16.25
CA ASP A 93 0.69 5.60 17.54
C ASP A 93 -0.43 4.57 17.35
N ILE A 94 -0.21 3.35 17.82
CA ILE A 94 -1.18 2.25 17.74
C ILE A 94 -1.81 2.06 19.12
N THR A 95 -3.14 2.16 19.16
CA THR A 95 -3.96 1.85 20.34
C THR A 95 -4.66 0.52 20.12
N SER A 96 -4.40 -0.45 21.00
CA SER A 96 -5.09 -1.75 21.02
C SER A 96 -6.60 -1.60 21.16
N SER A 97 -7.35 -2.56 20.59
CA SER A 97 -8.74 -2.76 20.97
C SER A 97 -8.86 -3.40 22.36
N ASN A 98 -10.08 -3.49 22.89
CA ASN A 98 -10.33 -4.19 24.16
C ASN A 98 -11.53 -5.14 24.07
N CYS A 99 -11.37 -6.36 24.59
CA CYS A 99 -12.43 -7.38 24.74
C CYS A 99 -13.26 -7.58 23.45
N GLY A 100 -12.62 -7.69 22.30
CA GLY A 100 -13.26 -7.88 21.00
C GLY A 100 -14.05 -6.67 20.48
N GLN A 101 -13.93 -5.50 21.12
CA GLN A 101 -14.61 -4.27 20.70
C GLN A 101 -13.86 -3.59 19.55
N SER A 102 -14.58 -2.76 18.78
CA SER A 102 -13.98 -1.92 17.74
C SER A 102 -13.57 -0.56 18.29
N ASN A 103 -12.66 -0.53 19.27
CA ASN A 103 -12.16 0.70 19.90
C ASN A 103 -10.65 0.91 19.77
N GLY A 104 -9.98 0.10 18.94
CA GLY A 104 -8.59 0.31 18.54
C GLY A 104 -8.44 1.48 17.57
N ALA A 105 -7.22 1.99 17.46
CA ALA A 105 -6.90 3.14 16.61
C ALA A 105 -5.46 3.13 16.10
N ILE A 106 -5.25 3.74 14.94
CA ILE A 106 -3.94 4.11 14.38
C ILE A 106 -3.96 5.62 14.17
N THR A 107 -3.08 6.34 14.86
CA THR A 107 -3.01 7.80 14.80
C THR A 107 -1.57 8.27 14.63
N GLY A 108 -1.38 9.58 14.41
CA GLY A 108 -0.03 10.18 14.38
C GLY A 108 0.75 9.90 13.10
N ILE A 109 0.07 9.43 12.04
CA ILE A 109 0.70 9.34 10.72
C ILE A 109 0.84 10.74 10.14
N GLU A 110 2.08 11.14 9.97
CA GLU A 110 2.45 12.38 9.31
C GLU A 110 3.09 12.07 7.95
N PHE A 111 2.65 12.82 6.94
CA PHE A 111 3.20 12.77 5.59
C PHE A 111 4.02 14.03 5.34
N THR A 112 5.17 13.89 4.70
CA THR A 112 5.96 15.07 4.29
C THR A 112 5.32 15.81 3.13
N THR A 113 5.74 17.05 2.90
CA THR A 113 5.26 17.86 1.77
C THR A 113 6.02 17.52 0.47
N PRO A 114 5.32 17.40 -0.67
CA PRO A 114 3.87 17.49 -0.84
C PRO A 114 3.15 16.28 -0.22
N GLY A 115 2.11 16.55 0.57
CA GLY A 115 1.32 15.50 1.21
C GLY A 115 0.46 14.73 0.21
N PRO A 116 -0.06 13.56 0.60
CA PRO A 116 -0.93 12.78 -0.28
C PRO A 116 -2.25 13.49 -0.57
N SER A 117 -2.85 13.15 -1.70
CA SER A 117 -4.20 13.60 -2.08
C SER A 117 -5.29 12.90 -1.28
N MET A 118 -5.07 11.63 -0.90
CA MET A 118 -6.00 10.82 -0.11
C MET A 118 -5.26 9.68 0.58
N VAL A 119 -5.77 9.23 1.73
CA VAL A 119 -5.35 8.00 2.41
C VAL A 119 -6.59 7.13 2.60
N ILE A 120 -6.49 5.87 2.21
CA ILE A 120 -7.52 4.83 2.37
C ILE A 120 -6.95 3.76 3.27
N TRP A 121 -7.73 3.31 4.25
CA TRP A 121 -7.35 2.23 5.14
C TRP A 121 -8.01 0.94 4.70
N LEU A 122 -7.23 -0.12 4.58
CA LEU A 122 -7.66 -1.46 4.19
C LEU A 122 -7.45 -2.43 5.35
N ASP A 123 -8.36 -3.39 5.52
CA ASP A 123 -8.15 -4.56 6.38
C ASP A 123 -7.27 -5.62 5.68
N ALA A 124 -6.95 -6.70 6.39
CA ALA A 124 -6.16 -7.81 5.84
C ALA A 124 -6.82 -8.56 4.66
N ALA A 125 -8.12 -8.37 4.44
CA ALA A 125 -8.84 -8.93 3.30
C ALA A 125 -8.91 -7.94 2.11
N GLY A 126 -8.34 -6.74 2.25
CA GLY A 126 -8.35 -5.70 1.24
C GLY A 126 -9.64 -4.87 1.20
N ASN A 127 -10.50 -4.97 2.21
CA ASN A 127 -11.70 -4.15 2.29
C ASN A 127 -11.37 -2.79 2.89
N GLN A 128 -11.98 -1.74 2.34
CA GLN A 128 -11.87 -0.40 2.90
C GLN A 128 -12.57 -0.28 4.26
N VAL A 129 -11.82 0.14 5.27
CA VAL A 129 -12.29 0.33 6.66
C VAL A 129 -12.20 1.78 7.16
N GLY A 130 -11.55 2.68 6.41
CA GLY A 130 -11.43 4.08 6.79
C GLY A 130 -10.77 4.95 5.74
N THR A 131 -10.70 6.26 6.00
CA THR A 131 -10.03 7.25 5.16
C THR A 131 -9.41 8.36 6.00
N GLY A 132 -8.37 9.01 5.50
CA GLY A 132 -7.67 10.11 6.17
C GLY A 132 -6.47 9.63 6.99
N ASN A 133 -5.82 10.57 7.69
CA ASN A 133 -4.54 10.31 8.37
C ASN A 133 -4.66 9.39 9.59
N ASN A 134 -5.86 9.23 10.15
CA ASN A 134 -6.11 8.42 11.33
C ASN A 134 -7.15 7.36 11.02
N LEU A 135 -6.94 6.14 11.52
CA LEU A 135 -7.93 5.08 11.56
C LEU A 135 -8.42 4.93 12.99
N LEU A 136 -9.73 5.02 13.21
CA LEU A 136 -10.34 5.00 14.55
C LEU A 136 -11.43 3.95 14.62
N ASN A 137 -11.70 3.45 15.84
CA ASN A 137 -12.82 2.56 16.16
C ASN A 137 -12.82 1.26 15.32
N VAL A 138 -11.66 0.62 15.24
CA VAL A 138 -11.50 -0.65 14.53
C VAL A 138 -11.14 -1.78 15.52
N PRO A 139 -11.54 -3.03 15.26
CA PRO A 139 -11.18 -4.16 16.12
C PRO A 139 -9.70 -4.53 15.95
N ALA A 140 -9.22 -5.47 16.75
CA ALA A 140 -7.93 -6.10 16.52
C ALA A 140 -7.85 -6.72 15.11
N GLY A 141 -6.69 -6.55 14.48
CA GLY A 141 -6.47 -6.93 13.10
C GLY A 141 -5.21 -6.31 12.52
N ALA A 142 -4.86 -6.70 11.29
CA ALA A 142 -3.81 -6.06 10.51
C ALA A 142 -4.43 -5.08 9.52
N TYR A 143 -3.92 -3.85 9.52
CA TYR A 143 -4.41 -2.76 8.67
C TYR A 143 -3.31 -2.20 7.78
N TYR A 144 -3.69 -1.75 6.59
CA TYR A 144 -2.81 -1.18 5.58
C TYR A 144 -3.31 0.21 5.18
N ALA A 145 -2.39 1.13 4.96
CA ALA A 145 -2.70 2.46 4.45
C ALA A 145 -2.35 2.52 2.96
N GLU A 146 -3.37 2.57 2.10
CA GLU A 146 -3.21 2.91 0.69
C GLU A 146 -3.22 4.44 0.54
N VAL A 147 -2.08 4.99 0.17
CA VAL A 147 -1.83 6.43 0.11
C VAL A 147 -1.78 6.84 -1.35
N ASN A 148 -2.70 7.71 -1.75
CA ASN A 148 -2.84 8.19 -3.12
C ASN A 148 -2.23 9.59 -3.28
N PHE A 149 -1.27 9.73 -4.18
CA PHE A 149 -0.58 10.98 -4.49
C PHE A 149 -1.20 11.74 -5.69
N GLY A 150 -2.30 11.23 -6.24
CA GLY A 150 -2.99 11.74 -7.42
C GLY A 150 -2.66 10.94 -8.68
N TYR A 151 -3.45 11.12 -9.74
CA TYR A 151 -3.19 10.59 -11.10
C TYR A 151 -2.84 9.09 -11.16
N ASN A 152 -3.53 8.27 -10.36
CA ASN A 152 -3.36 6.81 -10.20
C ASN A 152 -2.04 6.37 -9.55
N CYS A 153 -1.40 7.25 -8.78
CA CYS A 153 -0.23 6.92 -8.00
C CYS A 153 -0.63 6.53 -6.58
N SER A 154 -0.69 5.24 -6.26
CA SER A 154 -0.89 4.75 -4.88
C SER A 154 0.29 3.92 -4.37
N HIS A 155 0.55 4.03 -3.07
CA HIS A 155 1.51 3.20 -2.35
C HIS A 155 0.87 2.65 -1.08
N GLU A 156 1.17 1.40 -0.75
CA GLU A 156 0.66 0.74 0.45
C GLU A 156 1.71 0.75 1.56
N PHE A 157 1.31 1.14 2.77
CA PHE A 157 2.12 1.06 3.98
C PHE A 157 1.48 0.12 5.00
N GLY A 158 2.32 -0.55 5.79
CA GLY A 158 1.89 -1.52 6.80
C GLY A 158 2.61 -2.86 6.64
N PRO A 159 2.10 -3.94 7.26
CA PRO A 159 0.91 -3.96 8.11
C PRO A 159 1.09 -3.20 9.42
N TYR A 160 0.04 -2.57 9.89
CA TYR A 160 -0.07 -1.97 11.22
C TYR A 160 -0.96 -2.86 12.11
N PRO A 161 -0.38 -3.65 13.02
CA PRO A 161 -1.15 -4.58 13.83
C PRO A 161 -1.81 -3.88 15.01
N ILE A 162 -3.14 -3.96 15.11
CA ILE A 162 -3.88 -3.66 16.33
C ILE A 162 -4.11 -4.97 17.08
N THR A 163 -3.65 -5.05 18.32
CA THR A 163 -3.91 -6.17 19.23
C THR A 163 -5.18 -5.96 20.03
N ASP A 164 -5.76 -7.05 20.56
CA ASP A 164 -6.88 -6.99 21.49
C ASP A 164 -6.40 -7.16 22.93
N ASN A 165 -6.42 -6.09 23.70
CA ASN A 165 -6.12 -6.15 25.12
C ASN A 165 -7.28 -6.87 25.82
N ASN A 166 -6.96 -7.83 26.68
CA ASN A 166 -7.95 -8.67 27.38
C ASN A 166 -8.82 -9.55 26.46
N ALA A 167 -8.36 -9.91 25.26
CA ALA A 167 -8.92 -11.09 24.60
C ALA A 167 -8.79 -12.28 25.55
N THR A 168 -9.91 -12.97 25.81
CA THR A 168 -9.95 -14.19 26.61
C THR A 168 -9.13 -15.27 25.89
N GLN A 169 -7.86 -15.41 26.26
CA GLN A 169 -6.92 -16.33 25.62
C GLN A 169 -6.52 -17.44 26.58
N ILE A 170 -6.23 -18.61 26.03
CA ILE A 170 -5.55 -19.68 26.75
C ILE A 170 -4.05 -19.42 26.62
N ALA A 171 -3.35 -19.19 27.74
CA ALA A 171 -1.90 -19.04 27.74
C ALA A 171 -1.17 -20.37 27.65
N ASP A 172 -1.69 -21.40 28.32
CA ASP A 172 -1.05 -22.71 28.35
C ASP A 172 -2.08 -23.83 28.56
N VAL A 173 -1.74 -25.03 28.12
CA VAL A 173 -2.50 -26.25 28.38
C VAL A 173 -1.52 -27.28 28.92
N LEU A 174 -1.64 -27.59 30.21
CA LEU A 174 -0.78 -28.54 30.89
C LEU A 174 -1.42 -29.93 30.89
N PRO A 175 -0.88 -30.90 30.15
CA PRO A 175 -1.36 -32.27 30.19
C PRO A 175 -0.85 -33.02 31.43
N THR A 176 -1.69 -33.87 31.97
CA THR A 176 -1.29 -34.93 32.92
C THR A 176 -1.37 -36.27 32.22
N SER A 177 -0.27 -37.02 32.24
CA SER A 177 -0.14 -38.29 31.52
C SER A 177 -1.24 -39.27 31.91
N ASP A 178 -1.83 -39.92 30.91
CA ASP A 178 -2.66 -41.08 31.14
C ASP A 178 -1.79 -42.30 31.51
N HIS A 179 -2.27 -43.11 32.45
CA HIS A 179 -1.62 -44.36 32.82
C HIS A 179 -2.15 -45.48 31.94
N CYS A 180 -1.47 -45.72 30.82
CA CYS A 180 -1.68 -46.88 29.96
C CYS A 180 -3.14 -47.06 29.49
N ASN A 181 -3.78 -46.02 28.94
CA ASN A 181 -5.15 -46.10 28.42
C ASN A 181 -6.21 -46.45 29.47
N GLN A 182 -5.96 -46.13 30.74
CA GLN A 182 -6.94 -46.30 31.82
C GLN A 182 -7.87 -45.09 31.96
N GLY A 183 -7.70 -44.06 31.12
CA GLY A 183 -8.49 -42.83 31.22
C GLY A 183 -8.21 -42.09 32.52
N MET A 184 -6.99 -42.16 33.03
CA MET A 184 -6.54 -41.46 34.23
C MET A 184 -5.85 -40.13 33.90
N GLY A 185 -5.69 -39.80 32.63
CA GLY A 185 -5.11 -38.55 32.17
C GLY A 185 -6.03 -37.35 32.36
N GLY A 186 -5.52 -36.17 32.01
CA GLY A 186 -6.19 -34.91 32.22
C GLY A 186 -5.49 -33.74 31.56
N LEU A 187 -6.16 -32.59 31.53
CA LEU A 187 -5.68 -31.34 30.97
C LEU A 187 -6.05 -30.19 31.91
N SER A 188 -5.11 -29.28 32.14
CA SER A 188 -5.35 -28.02 32.85
C SER A 188 -5.10 -26.86 31.89
N ALA A 189 -6.17 -26.18 31.47
CA ALA A 189 -6.08 -24.98 30.64
C ALA A 189 -5.93 -23.74 31.53
N LEU A 190 -4.91 -22.92 31.26
CA LEU A 190 -4.62 -21.70 32.00
C LEU A 190 -4.97 -20.48 31.12
N PRO A 191 -5.82 -19.55 31.60
CA PRO A 191 -6.07 -18.31 30.87
C PRO A 191 -4.84 -17.41 30.90
N ALA A 192 -4.69 -16.57 29.87
CA ALA A 192 -3.58 -15.63 29.75
C ALA A 192 -3.62 -14.50 30.77
N SER A 193 -4.80 -14.20 31.31
CA SER A 193 -5.03 -13.25 32.40
C SER A 193 -6.26 -13.65 33.20
N GLY A 194 -6.37 -13.17 34.44
CA GLY A 194 -7.51 -13.45 35.33
C GLY A 194 -7.38 -14.76 36.13
N ASN A 195 -8.32 -14.98 37.06
CA ASN A 195 -8.39 -16.22 37.83
C ASN A 195 -9.06 -17.31 36.99
N PRO A 196 -8.49 -18.53 36.86
CA PRO A 196 -9.12 -19.62 36.12
C PRO A 196 -10.59 -19.90 36.50
N ALA A 197 -10.98 -19.63 37.75
CA ALA A 197 -12.35 -19.81 38.24
C ALA A 197 -13.38 -18.82 37.65
N ASP A 198 -12.93 -17.69 37.09
CA ASP A 198 -13.80 -16.65 36.51
C ASP A 198 -14.19 -16.95 35.05
N PHE A 199 -13.77 -18.10 34.51
CA PHE A 199 -14.01 -18.48 33.13
C PHE A 199 -14.78 -19.79 33.00
N LEU A 200 -15.42 -19.96 31.86
CA LEU A 200 -16.06 -21.20 31.44
C LEU A 200 -15.22 -21.88 30.36
N TYR A 201 -15.05 -23.20 30.49
CA TYR A 201 -14.23 -24.00 29.59
C TYR A 201 -15.08 -25.05 28.89
N SER A 202 -14.76 -25.33 27.63
CA SER A 202 -15.37 -26.41 26.85
C SER A 202 -14.28 -27.33 26.30
N LEU A 203 -14.55 -28.63 26.33
CA LEU A 203 -13.70 -29.66 25.75
C LEU A 203 -14.40 -30.24 24.53
N ASN A 204 -13.70 -30.27 23.39
CA ASN A 204 -14.15 -30.85 22.11
C ASN A 204 -15.53 -30.31 21.64
N GLY A 205 -15.81 -29.03 21.89
CA GLY A 205 -17.07 -28.38 21.51
C GLY A 205 -18.28 -28.77 22.36
N GLY A 206 -18.08 -29.44 23.51
CA GLY A 206 -19.12 -29.76 24.48
C GLY A 206 -19.68 -28.53 25.21
N PRO A 207 -20.63 -28.72 26.14
CA PRO A 207 -21.16 -27.62 26.95
C PRO A 207 -20.07 -26.96 27.78
N TYR A 208 -20.17 -25.65 27.93
CA TYR A 208 -19.26 -24.86 28.77
C TYR A 208 -19.46 -25.16 30.26
N GLN A 209 -18.36 -25.31 30.99
CA GLN A 209 -18.33 -25.74 32.39
C GLN A 209 -17.49 -24.77 33.23
N ALA A 210 -17.91 -24.50 34.46
CA ALA A 210 -17.14 -23.75 35.46
C ALA A 210 -16.24 -24.72 36.25
N ASN A 211 -15.24 -25.30 35.60
CA ASN A 211 -14.33 -26.30 36.17
C ASN A 211 -12.91 -25.75 36.45
N GLY A 212 -12.72 -24.43 36.37
CA GLY A 212 -11.40 -23.80 36.55
C GLY A 212 -10.34 -24.26 35.55
N GLY A 213 -10.76 -24.75 34.38
CA GLY A 213 -9.86 -25.24 33.33
C GLY A 213 -9.40 -26.68 33.50
N LEU A 214 -9.86 -27.40 34.53
CA LEU A 214 -9.43 -28.77 34.83
C LEU A 214 -10.37 -29.83 34.20
N PHE A 215 -9.83 -30.62 33.28
CA PHE A 215 -10.47 -31.82 32.74
C PHE A 215 -9.73 -33.06 33.21
N THR A 216 -10.46 -34.04 33.72
CA THR A 216 -9.91 -35.33 34.20
C THR A 216 -10.62 -36.47 33.49
N GLY A 217 -10.07 -37.69 33.60
CA GLY A 217 -10.70 -38.86 32.98
C GLY A 217 -10.36 -39.02 31.49
N LEU A 218 -9.33 -38.34 31.01
CA LEU A 218 -8.99 -38.27 29.60
C LEU A 218 -8.03 -39.40 29.23
N GLY A 219 -8.35 -40.13 28.16
CA GLY A 219 -7.46 -41.14 27.57
C GLY A 219 -6.45 -40.52 26.60
N GLU A 220 -5.69 -41.35 25.91
CA GLU A 220 -4.82 -40.89 24.82
C GLU A 220 -5.65 -40.29 23.67
N GLY A 221 -5.31 -39.07 23.24
CA GLY A 221 -5.99 -38.42 22.13
C GLY A 221 -5.67 -36.93 21.99
N GLU A 222 -6.16 -36.35 20.91
CA GLU A 222 -6.12 -34.91 20.66
C GLU A 222 -7.38 -34.24 21.23
N TYR A 223 -7.20 -33.15 21.95
CA TYR A 223 -8.27 -32.43 22.64
C TYR A 223 -8.26 -30.95 22.26
N HIS A 224 -9.44 -30.43 21.91
CA HIS A 224 -9.64 -29.02 21.58
C HIS A 224 -10.30 -28.32 22.75
N ILE A 225 -9.64 -27.32 23.34
CA ILE A 225 -10.17 -26.55 24.47
C ILE A 225 -10.64 -25.18 23.98
N SER A 226 -11.79 -24.75 24.48
CA SER A 226 -12.29 -23.38 24.30
C SER A 226 -12.54 -22.73 25.65
N LEU A 227 -12.28 -21.43 25.73
CA LEU A 227 -12.40 -20.60 26.93
C LEU A 227 -13.31 -19.41 26.60
N LYS A 228 -14.19 -19.04 27.52
CA LYS A 228 -14.93 -17.76 27.46
C LYS A 228 -15.15 -17.20 28.86
N ASP A 229 -15.51 -15.93 28.92
CA ASP A 229 -15.89 -15.25 30.16
C ASP A 229 -17.15 -15.89 30.79
N ALA A 230 -17.14 -16.06 32.12
CA ALA A 230 -18.32 -16.43 32.90
C ALA A 230 -19.13 -15.16 33.23
N ALA A 231 -19.81 -14.61 32.22
CA ALA A 231 -20.65 -13.43 32.36
C ALA A 231 -21.63 -13.50 33.55
#